data_AF-A0AA91GI24-F1
#
_entry.id   AF-A0AA91GI24-F1
#
_cell.length_a   1.000
_cell.length_b   1.000
_cell.length_c   1.000
_cell.angle_alpha   90.00
_cell.angle_beta   90.00
_cell.angle_gamma   90.00
#
_symmetry.space_group_name_H-M   'P 1'
#
loop_
_entity.id
_entity.type
_entity.pdbx_description
1 polymer ?
#
loop_
_entity_poly.entity_id
_entity_poly.type
_entity_poly.pdbx_seq_one_letter_code
_entity_poly.pdbx_strand_id
1 'polypeptide(L)'
;MNNIKRHVTFTIVSATKILLGGITMKNTMLKAVLTLGLLAGGLSLSTTVTHAHGYVSSPGSRAYFGSTQGGKINKNVGRAEWEPQSIEATKNIFTPGKLASAGVSGFEPLDVQTTDRWYKSDITTGPLAINWTLTARHRTSTWDYYMTKQGWNQNQPLDIKNFDLIGRVDDKAAIPEASVNHTITVPSDRIGYHVIYAVWNVYDTTNAFYQAIDVNVK
;
A
#
# COMPACT_ATOMS: atom_id res chain seq x y z
N MET A 1 -85.70 -43.77 75.43
CA MET A 1 -85.12 -45.13 75.52
C MET A 1 -84.14 -45.32 74.38
N ASN A 2 -82.85 -45.49 74.75
CA ASN A 2 -81.71 -46.20 74.11
C ASN A 2 -81.59 -46.22 72.57
N ASN A 3 -80.44 -46.08 71.90
CA ASN A 3 -79.04 -45.91 72.30
C ASN A 3 -78.21 -45.55 71.04
N ILE A 4 -77.35 -44.52 71.14
CA ILE A 4 -75.90 -44.53 70.85
C ILE A 4 -75.31 -44.71 69.40
N LYS A 5 -74.33 -43.79 69.13
CA LYS A 5 -73.10 -43.78 68.26
C LYS A 5 -73.23 -43.24 66.82
N ARG A 6 -72.87 -41.97 66.56
CA ARG A 6 -71.52 -41.33 66.31
C ARG A 6 -70.88 -41.77 64.98
N HIS A 7 -70.97 -40.99 63.90
CA HIS A 7 -70.12 -39.84 63.47
C HIS A 7 -68.74 -40.20 62.89
N VAL A 8 -68.59 -40.01 61.57
CA VAL A 8 -67.35 -39.54 60.89
C VAL A 8 -67.77 -38.68 59.67
N THR A 9 -66.92 -37.73 59.31
CA THR A 9 -67.21 -36.40 58.72
C THR A 9 -66.33 -36.16 57.47
N PHE A 10 -66.95 -35.61 56.41
CA PHE A 10 -66.48 -34.68 55.36
C PHE A 10 -65.63 -35.14 54.13
N THR A 11 -66.32 -35.06 52.97
CA THR A 11 -66.09 -34.26 51.74
C THR A 11 -64.77 -33.51 51.52
N ILE A 12 -64.22 -33.60 50.29
CA ILE A 12 -63.89 -32.49 49.37
C ILE A 12 -63.82 -33.03 47.91
N VAL A 13 -64.32 -32.20 46.98
CA VAL A 13 -64.54 -32.41 45.54
C VAL A 13 -63.44 -31.70 44.74
N SER A 14 -63.06 -32.23 43.56
CA SER A 14 -62.75 -31.47 42.32
C SER A 14 -62.53 -32.47 41.17
N ALA A 15 -63.46 -32.67 40.22
CA ALA A 15 -63.59 -31.98 38.92
C ALA A 15 -62.30 -32.11 38.05
N THR A 16 -62.28 -32.56 36.79
CA THR A 16 -63.27 -32.48 35.70
C THR A 16 -62.90 -33.50 34.60
N LYS A 17 -63.93 -34.06 33.95
CA LYS A 17 -63.92 -34.97 32.80
C LYS A 17 -64.09 -34.14 31.51
N ILE A 18 -63.45 -34.46 30.38
CA ILE A 18 -63.93 -34.21 28.98
C ILE A 18 -62.90 -34.87 28.03
N LEU A 19 -63.18 -35.99 27.37
CA LEU A 19 -64.01 -36.25 26.17
C LEU A 19 -63.25 -36.09 24.83
N LEU A 20 -62.89 -37.27 24.30
CA LEU A 20 -62.98 -37.76 22.91
C LEU A 20 -62.75 -36.80 21.74
N GLY A 21 -61.69 -37.12 20.99
CA GLY A 21 -61.42 -36.59 19.65
C GLY A 21 -62.43 -37.07 18.61
N GLY A 22 -62.94 -36.11 17.85
CA GLY A 22 -63.55 -36.30 16.53
C GLY A 22 -62.67 -35.64 15.48
N ILE A 23 -62.23 -36.41 14.49
CA ILE A 23 -61.52 -35.93 13.31
C ILE A 23 -62.53 -35.21 12.42
N THR A 24 -62.26 -33.96 12.04
CA THR A 24 -62.94 -33.29 10.93
C THR A 24 -61.91 -32.45 10.17
N MET A 25 -61.58 -32.87 8.95
CA MET A 25 -60.74 -32.11 8.02
C MET A 25 -61.52 -30.89 7.50
N LYS A 26 -60.99 -29.69 7.70
CA LYS A 26 -61.34 -28.49 6.94
C LYS A 26 -60.05 -27.82 6.47
N ASN A 27 -59.91 -27.71 5.14
CA ASN A 27 -58.82 -27.01 4.47
C ASN A 27 -58.95 -25.50 4.68
N THR A 28 -58.01 -24.89 5.39
CA THR A 28 -57.68 -23.48 5.19
C THR A 28 -56.19 -23.25 5.46
N MET A 29 -55.44 -23.07 4.37
CA MET A 29 -54.17 -22.37 4.20
C MET A 29 -53.44 -21.90 5.49
N LEU A 30 -52.29 -22.52 5.80
CA LEU A 30 -51.16 -21.78 6.36
C LEU A 30 -49.85 -22.29 5.75
N LYS A 31 -49.09 -21.34 5.21
CA LYS A 31 -47.85 -21.51 4.46
C LYS A 31 -46.73 -21.97 5.40
N ALA A 32 -45.96 -22.97 4.98
CA ALA A 32 -44.56 -23.12 5.37
C ALA A 32 -43.80 -23.77 4.21
N VAL A 33 -43.31 -22.92 3.31
CA VAL A 33 -42.33 -23.30 2.28
C VAL A 33 -41.02 -23.53 3.01
N LEU A 34 -40.61 -24.79 3.16
CA LEU A 34 -39.23 -25.17 3.50
C LEU A 34 -38.35 -24.83 2.29
N THR A 35 -37.78 -23.63 2.31
CA THR A 35 -36.83 -23.16 1.30
C THR A 35 -35.57 -24.03 1.30
N LEU A 36 -35.25 -24.54 0.10
CA LEU A 36 -33.96 -25.05 -0.32
C LEU A 36 -32.80 -24.26 0.29
N GLY A 37 -31.82 -24.97 0.85
CA GLY A 37 -30.52 -24.40 1.18
C GLY A 37 -29.83 -23.90 -0.09
N LEU A 38 -29.86 -22.58 -0.29
CA LEU A 38 -28.93 -21.90 -1.19
C LEU A 38 -27.55 -21.97 -0.54
N LEU A 39 -26.65 -22.79 -1.08
CA LEU A 39 -25.21 -22.56 -0.95
C LEU A 39 -24.92 -21.23 -1.66
N ALA A 40 -25.08 -20.12 -0.93
CA ALA A 40 -24.41 -18.87 -1.28
C ALA A 40 -22.94 -19.04 -0.89
N GLY A 41 -22.19 -19.74 -1.75
CA GLY A 41 -20.73 -19.66 -1.76
C GLY A 41 -20.38 -18.22 -2.09
N GLY A 42 -20.24 -17.39 -1.06
CA GLY A 42 -19.71 -16.04 -1.19
C GLY A 42 -18.31 -16.18 -1.77
N LEU A 43 -18.18 -15.86 -3.05
CA LEU A 43 -16.88 -15.69 -3.68
C LEU A 43 -16.30 -14.41 -3.06
N SER A 44 -15.63 -14.56 -1.92
CA SER A 44 -14.76 -13.53 -1.39
C SER A 44 -13.65 -13.35 -2.42
N LEU A 45 -13.81 -12.37 -3.32
CA LEU A 45 -12.67 -11.84 -4.08
C LEU A 45 -11.72 -11.23 -3.06
N SER A 46 -10.82 -12.05 -2.53
CA SER A 46 -9.61 -11.57 -1.89
C SER A 46 -8.79 -10.89 -2.98
N THR A 47 -8.93 -9.57 -3.11
CA THR A 47 -7.95 -8.76 -3.83
C THR A 47 -6.66 -8.90 -3.05
N THR A 48 -5.78 -9.79 -3.49
CA THR A 48 -4.40 -9.79 -3.01
C THR A 48 -3.87 -8.39 -3.24
N VAL A 49 -3.57 -7.66 -2.17
CA VAL A 49 -2.79 -6.44 -2.25
C VAL A 49 -1.40 -6.88 -2.69
N THR A 50 -1.17 -6.89 -3.99
CA THR A 50 0.10 -7.26 -4.59
C THR A 50 1.03 -6.08 -4.34
N HIS A 51 1.86 -6.17 -3.30
CA HIS A 51 2.75 -5.09 -2.94
C HIS A 51 3.95 -5.06 -3.90
N ALA A 52 4.04 -4.02 -4.71
CA ALA A 52 5.27 -3.68 -5.42
C ALA A 52 6.32 -3.21 -4.43
N HIS A 53 7.59 -3.43 -4.78
CA HIS A 53 8.70 -3.03 -3.93
C HIS A 53 9.97 -2.97 -4.77
N GLY A 54 10.64 -1.83 -4.75
CA GLY A 54 11.90 -1.64 -5.44
C GLY A 54 12.57 -0.32 -5.10
N TYR A 55 13.87 -0.24 -5.35
CA TYR A 55 14.69 0.96 -5.16
C TYR A 55 15.70 1.12 -6.29
N VAL A 56 16.23 2.33 -6.46
CA VAL A 56 17.33 2.59 -7.41
C VAL A 56 18.66 2.26 -6.75
N SER A 57 19.37 1.28 -7.28
CA SER A 57 20.67 0.81 -6.79
C SER A 57 21.85 1.49 -7.49
N SER A 58 21.65 2.10 -8.67
CA SER A 58 22.70 2.84 -9.40
C SER A 58 22.15 3.96 -10.28
N PRO A 59 22.67 5.21 -10.20
CA PRO A 59 23.36 5.74 -9.01
C PRO A 59 22.50 5.50 -7.77
N GLY A 60 23.12 5.11 -6.67
CA GLY A 60 22.37 4.68 -5.49
C GLY A 60 21.41 5.77 -4.99
N SER A 61 20.16 5.39 -4.71
CA SER A 61 19.19 6.34 -4.17
C SER A 61 19.55 6.78 -2.75
N ARG A 62 18.98 7.91 -2.32
CA ARG A 62 19.08 8.43 -0.95
C ARG A 62 18.71 7.37 0.09
N ALA A 63 17.61 6.66 -0.18
CA ALA A 63 17.10 5.56 0.65
C ALA A 63 18.05 4.35 0.61
N TYR A 64 18.47 3.93 -0.59
CA TYR A 64 19.40 2.81 -0.78
C TYR A 64 20.70 3.01 0.00
N PHE A 65 21.33 4.19 -0.10
CA PHE A 65 22.55 4.50 0.65
C PHE A 65 22.35 4.55 2.17
N GLY A 66 21.11 4.59 2.65
CA GLY A 66 20.80 4.43 4.08
C GLY A 66 20.75 2.98 4.55
N SER A 67 20.54 2.04 3.63
CA SER A 67 20.41 0.61 3.91
C SER A 67 21.75 -0.09 4.11
N THR A 68 21.70 -1.33 4.61
CA THR A 68 22.88 -2.20 4.71
C THR A 68 23.51 -2.48 3.34
N GLN A 69 22.69 -2.69 2.31
CA GLN A 69 23.13 -2.96 0.95
C GLN A 69 23.84 -1.75 0.32
N GLY A 70 23.37 -0.53 0.62
CA GLY A 70 24.03 0.71 0.23
C GLY A 70 25.15 1.15 1.17
N GLY A 71 25.63 0.28 2.06
CA GLY A 71 26.78 0.53 2.92
C GLY A 71 26.51 1.47 4.11
N LYS A 72 25.24 1.78 4.41
CA LYS A 72 24.84 2.73 5.46
C LYS A 72 25.58 4.07 5.36
N ILE A 73 25.86 4.55 4.15
CA ILE A 73 26.56 5.81 3.91
C ILE A 73 25.71 6.98 4.42
N ASN A 74 24.41 7.00 4.08
CA ASN A 74 23.46 7.96 4.62
C ASN A 74 23.00 7.49 6.01
N LYS A 75 23.06 8.38 7.01
CA LYS A 75 22.58 8.10 8.38
C LYS A 75 21.21 8.73 8.61
N ASN A 76 20.52 8.30 9.68
CA ASN A 76 19.22 8.84 10.09
C ASN A 76 18.20 8.88 8.94
N VAL A 77 17.98 7.73 8.30
CA VAL A 77 17.09 7.58 7.14
C VAL A 77 15.71 6.99 7.50
N GLY A 78 15.44 6.78 8.79
CA GLY A 78 14.22 6.14 9.25
C GLY A 78 14.08 4.71 8.74
N ARG A 79 12.88 4.33 8.29
CA ARG A 79 12.58 2.99 7.77
C ARG A 79 13.44 2.57 6.58
N ALA A 80 13.96 3.52 5.79
CA ALA A 80 14.82 3.23 4.64
C ALA A 80 16.12 2.50 5.00
N GLU A 81 16.53 2.48 6.28
CA GLU A 81 17.65 1.64 6.71
C GLU A 81 17.38 0.14 6.51
N TRP A 82 16.11 -0.28 6.61
CA TRP A 82 15.69 -1.68 6.59
C TRP A 82 14.87 -2.03 5.35
N GLU A 83 14.18 -1.04 4.79
CA GLU A 83 13.22 -1.25 3.71
C GLU A 83 13.25 -0.10 2.68
N PRO A 84 14.39 0.15 2.01
CA PRO A 84 14.48 1.19 0.97
C PRO A 84 13.52 0.96 -0.21
N GLN A 85 13.03 -0.28 -0.37
CA GLN A 85 12.06 -0.69 -1.39
C GLN A 85 10.61 -0.24 -1.13
N SER A 86 10.27 0.27 0.05
CA SER A 86 8.88 0.43 0.52
C SER A 86 8.36 1.87 0.49
N ILE A 87 8.95 2.76 -0.31
CA ILE A 87 8.50 4.14 -0.47
C ILE A 87 7.35 4.18 -1.50
N GLU A 88 6.23 3.56 -1.13
CA GLU A 88 5.03 3.42 -1.92
C GLU A 88 3.99 4.49 -1.56
N ALA A 89 3.47 5.21 -2.55
CA ALA A 89 2.34 6.11 -2.38
C ALA A 89 1.47 6.12 -3.64
N THR A 90 0.28 6.73 -3.57
CA THR A 90 -0.57 6.92 -4.75
C THR A 90 0.21 7.63 -5.86
N LYS A 91 -0.03 7.26 -7.12
CA LYS A 91 0.54 7.92 -8.30
C LYS A 91 0.28 9.43 -8.27
N ASN A 92 1.21 10.19 -8.83
CA ASN A 92 1.14 11.65 -8.95
C ASN A 92 1.08 12.41 -7.60
N ILE A 93 1.57 11.81 -6.51
CA ILE A 93 1.77 12.53 -5.24
C ILE A 93 3.12 13.25 -5.30
N PHE A 94 3.05 14.57 -5.39
CA PHE A 94 4.24 15.45 -5.40
C PHE A 94 4.12 16.55 -4.33
N THR A 95 3.80 16.15 -3.10
CA THR A 95 3.65 17.10 -1.99
C THR A 95 4.97 17.80 -1.68
N PRO A 96 5.03 19.14 -1.72
CA PRO A 96 6.26 19.89 -1.39
C PRO A 96 6.82 19.51 -0.02
N GLY A 97 8.13 19.30 0.03
CA GLY A 97 8.85 18.86 1.22
C GLY A 97 8.61 17.40 1.63
N LYS A 98 7.90 16.62 0.80
CA LYS A 98 7.59 15.20 1.04
C LYS A 98 7.92 14.32 -0.16
N LEU A 99 8.74 14.80 -1.10
CA LEU A 99 9.09 14.01 -2.29
C LEU A 99 9.91 12.78 -1.92
N ALA A 100 10.93 12.93 -1.05
CA ALA A 100 11.85 11.85 -0.74
C ALA A 100 11.21 10.74 0.12
N SER A 101 10.28 11.10 1.01
CA SER A 101 9.47 10.14 1.77
C SER A 101 8.21 9.67 1.05
N ALA A 102 7.80 10.34 -0.03
CA ALA A 102 6.47 10.27 -0.63
C ALA A 102 5.31 10.46 0.38
N GLY A 103 5.57 11.07 1.53
CA GLY A 103 4.61 11.19 2.64
C GLY A 103 4.37 9.89 3.43
N VAL A 104 5.18 8.85 3.20
CA VAL A 104 5.05 7.55 3.88
C VAL A 104 5.57 7.65 5.31
N SER A 105 4.76 7.18 6.26
CA SER A 105 5.10 7.20 7.69
C SER A 105 6.40 6.43 7.99
N GLY A 106 7.29 7.05 8.76
CA GLY A 106 8.60 6.53 9.13
C GLY A 106 9.72 6.78 8.11
N PHE A 107 9.41 7.38 6.95
CA PHE A 107 10.40 7.83 5.95
C PHE A 107 10.65 9.34 5.98
N GLU A 108 10.02 10.09 6.89
CA GLU A 108 10.15 11.55 7.04
C GLU A 108 11.62 12.02 7.18
N PRO A 109 12.55 11.27 7.80
CA PRO A 109 13.95 11.69 7.86
C PRO A 109 14.61 11.87 6.48
N LEU A 110 14.08 11.26 5.42
CA LEU A 110 14.55 11.45 4.05
C LEU A 110 14.24 12.84 3.49
N ASP A 111 13.28 13.56 4.07
CA ASP A 111 12.83 14.88 3.59
C ASP A 111 13.75 16.02 4.03
N VAL A 112 14.68 15.77 4.95
CA VAL A 112 15.68 16.77 5.35
C VAL A 112 16.49 17.18 4.13
N GLN A 113 16.59 18.48 3.87
CA GLN A 113 17.28 19.00 2.70
C GLN A 113 18.25 20.13 3.06
N THR A 114 19.53 19.80 3.07
CA THR A 114 20.65 20.74 3.08
C THR A 114 21.70 20.27 2.07
N THR A 115 22.62 21.17 1.72
CA THR A 115 23.69 20.92 0.75
C THR A 115 24.62 19.77 1.19
N ASP A 116 24.82 19.61 2.49
CA ASP A 116 25.76 18.69 3.12
C ASP A 116 25.11 17.39 3.67
N ARG A 117 23.78 17.30 3.69
CA ARG A 117 23.06 16.19 4.34
C ARG A 117 23.27 14.81 3.71
N TRP A 118 23.33 14.74 2.38
CA TRP A 118 23.26 13.50 1.62
C TRP A 118 24.54 13.24 0.83
N TYR A 119 24.95 11.97 0.79
CA TYR A 119 25.99 11.50 -0.12
C TYR A 119 25.54 11.70 -1.58
N LYS A 120 26.47 12.10 -2.45
CA LYS A 120 26.19 12.42 -3.85
C LYS A 120 27.05 11.53 -4.73
N SER A 121 26.43 10.79 -5.63
CA SER A 121 27.18 10.05 -6.65
C SER A 121 27.69 11.01 -7.70
N ASP A 122 28.99 10.96 -8.02
CA ASP A 122 29.55 11.76 -9.11
C ASP A 122 29.07 11.19 -10.46
N ILE A 123 28.53 12.06 -11.31
CA ILE A 123 28.05 11.75 -12.66
C ILE A 123 28.49 12.84 -13.65
N THR A 124 28.27 12.62 -14.94
CA THR A 124 28.47 13.61 -16.01
C THR A 124 27.15 13.96 -16.67
N THR A 125 27.15 15.04 -17.47
CA THR A 125 26.03 15.33 -18.38
C THR A 125 25.97 14.30 -19.52
N GLY A 126 24.81 14.22 -20.20
CA GLY A 126 24.59 13.24 -21.26
C GLY A 126 24.04 11.90 -20.75
N PRO A 127 24.32 10.77 -21.43
CA PRO A 127 23.73 9.48 -21.09
C PRO A 127 24.09 9.02 -19.67
N LEU A 128 23.07 8.69 -18.87
CA LEU A 128 23.20 8.14 -17.53
C LEU A 128 22.38 6.84 -17.43
N ALA A 129 23.05 5.75 -17.07
CA ALA A 129 22.38 4.50 -16.74
C ALA A 129 21.75 4.59 -15.34
N ILE A 130 20.48 4.23 -15.23
CA ILE A 130 19.74 4.06 -13.98
C ILE A 130 19.39 2.59 -13.81
N ASN A 131 19.78 1.97 -12.69
CA ASN A 131 19.43 0.60 -12.34
C ASN A 131 18.46 0.56 -11.16
N TRP A 132 17.30 -0.05 -11.37
CA TRP A 132 16.38 -0.44 -10.31
C TRP A 132 16.62 -1.89 -9.90
N THR A 133 16.51 -2.15 -8.60
CA THR A 133 16.40 -3.48 -8.02
C THR A 133 15.00 -3.67 -7.46
N LEU A 134 14.26 -4.65 -8.00
CA LEU A 134 12.88 -4.94 -7.62
C LEU A 134 12.84 -6.16 -6.71
N THR A 135 12.43 -5.97 -5.46
CA THR A 135 12.26 -7.06 -4.49
C THR A 135 10.90 -7.74 -4.65
N ALA A 136 9.92 -7.05 -5.23
CA ALA A 136 8.65 -7.62 -5.69
C ALA A 136 8.29 -7.00 -7.05
N ARG A 137 8.17 -7.82 -8.09
CA ARG A 137 7.93 -7.39 -9.48
C ARG A 137 6.45 -7.31 -9.77
N HIS A 138 6.02 -6.26 -10.47
CA HIS A 138 4.62 -6.02 -10.83
C HIS A 138 4.51 -5.54 -12.26
N ARG A 139 3.31 -5.68 -12.84
CA ARG A 139 3.04 -5.07 -14.14
C ARG A 139 3.32 -3.59 -14.05
N THR A 140 4.07 -3.06 -15.00
CA THR A 140 4.56 -1.68 -14.94
C THR A 140 3.94 -0.84 -16.04
N SER A 141 3.47 0.34 -15.66
CA SER A 141 3.00 1.35 -16.60
C SER A 141 4.19 2.12 -17.13
N THR A 142 4.77 3.01 -16.32
CA THR A 142 5.89 3.85 -16.73
C THR A 142 6.95 3.98 -15.66
N TRP A 143 8.13 4.38 -16.10
CA TRP A 143 9.23 4.86 -15.27
C TRP A 143 9.48 6.31 -15.65
N ASP A 144 9.25 7.24 -14.71
CA ASP A 144 9.42 8.66 -14.95
C ASP A 144 10.63 9.18 -14.17
N TYR A 145 11.45 10.00 -14.83
CA TYR A 145 12.67 10.54 -14.27
C TYR A 145 12.64 12.05 -14.36
N TYR A 146 12.70 12.70 -13.21
CA TYR A 146 12.79 14.14 -13.07
C TYR A 146 14.16 14.52 -12.53
N MET A 147 14.63 15.74 -12.79
CA MET A 147 15.87 16.25 -12.21
C MET A 147 15.72 17.72 -11.85
N THR A 148 16.27 18.12 -10.71
CA THR A 148 16.24 19.53 -10.29
C THR A 148 16.83 20.44 -11.35
N LYS A 149 16.22 21.62 -11.54
CA LYS A 149 16.67 22.69 -12.42
C LYS A 149 18.02 23.24 -11.98
N GLN A 150 18.81 23.74 -12.93
CA GLN A 150 20.01 24.51 -12.60
C GLN A 150 19.63 25.69 -11.69
N GLY A 151 20.40 25.93 -10.63
CA GLY A 151 20.14 26.99 -9.66
C GLY A 151 19.07 26.69 -8.61
N TRP A 152 18.56 25.45 -8.50
CA TRP A 152 17.66 25.07 -7.41
C TRP A 152 18.29 25.30 -6.03
N ASN A 153 17.48 25.66 -5.03
CA ASN A 153 17.98 25.90 -3.68
C ASN A 153 18.18 24.58 -2.92
N GLN A 154 19.43 24.19 -2.74
CA GLN A 154 19.86 22.94 -2.09
C GLN A 154 19.57 22.86 -0.59
N ASN A 155 19.18 23.98 0.03
CA ASN A 155 18.86 24.12 1.45
C ASN A 155 17.37 24.41 1.69
N GLN A 156 16.51 24.12 0.70
CA GLN A 156 15.05 24.21 0.82
C GLN A 156 14.41 22.84 0.59
N PRO A 157 13.24 22.58 1.20
CA PRO A 157 12.51 21.33 0.96
C PRO A 157 12.27 21.12 -0.54
N LEU A 158 12.39 19.86 -0.98
CA LEU A 158 12.19 19.51 -2.40
C LEU A 158 10.76 19.79 -2.84
N ASP A 159 10.60 20.42 -3.99
CA ASP A 159 9.31 20.75 -4.59
C ASP A 159 9.40 20.44 -6.09
N ILE A 160 8.45 19.67 -6.62
CA ILE A 160 8.49 19.14 -7.99
C ILE A 160 8.52 20.25 -9.03
N LYS A 161 8.02 21.46 -8.71
CA LYS A 161 8.09 22.63 -9.61
C LYS A 161 9.53 23.04 -9.95
N ASN A 162 10.47 22.68 -9.09
CA ASN A 162 11.90 22.94 -9.27
C ASN A 162 12.61 21.82 -10.06
N PHE A 163 11.87 20.88 -10.64
CA PHE A 163 12.38 19.78 -11.45
C PHE A 163 11.89 19.89 -12.90
N ASP A 164 12.65 19.32 -13.82
CA ASP A 164 12.24 19.04 -15.19
C ASP A 164 12.12 17.52 -15.39
N LEU A 165 11.15 17.07 -16.19
CA LEU A 165 11.09 15.68 -16.65
C LEU A 165 12.21 15.46 -17.69
N ILE A 166 13.11 14.52 -17.41
CA ILE A 166 14.30 14.24 -18.25
C ILE A 166 14.28 12.85 -18.90
N GLY A 167 13.30 12.01 -18.55
CA GLY A 167 13.14 10.70 -19.16
C GLY A 167 11.82 10.04 -18.80
N ARG A 168 11.29 9.24 -19.73
CA ARG A 168 10.14 8.38 -19.51
C ARG A 168 10.33 7.08 -20.28
N VAL A 169 10.08 5.95 -19.64
CA VAL A 169 10.04 4.61 -20.25
C VAL A 169 8.65 4.03 -20.04
N ASP A 170 8.02 3.49 -21.09
CA ASP A 170 6.73 2.81 -21.03
C ASP A 170 6.95 1.30 -21.18
N ASP A 171 6.60 0.54 -20.14
CA ASP A 171 6.74 -0.92 -20.09
C ASP A 171 5.54 -1.65 -20.70
N LYS A 172 4.53 -0.92 -21.17
CA LYS A 172 3.34 -1.48 -21.86
C LYS A 172 2.65 -2.57 -21.04
N ALA A 173 2.55 -2.37 -19.72
CA ALA A 173 1.98 -3.31 -18.76
C ALA A 173 2.74 -4.65 -18.62
N ALA A 174 4.00 -4.71 -19.07
CA ALA A 174 4.85 -5.88 -18.88
C ALA A 174 5.24 -6.04 -17.40
N ILE A 175 5.56 -7.28 -17.01
CA ILE A 175 6.24 -7.56 -15.74
C ILE A 175 7.74 -7.46 -16.03
N PRO A 176 8.47 -6.47 -15.47
CA PRO A 176 9.88 -6.30 -15.72
C PRO A 176 10.72 -7.41 -15.08
N GLU A 177 12.01 -7.45 -15.42
CA GLU A 177 12.98 -8.28 -14.71
C GLU A 177 13.27 -7.75 -13.31
N ALA A 178 13.92 -8.54 -12.46
CA ALA A 178 14.27 -8.13 -11.09
C ALA A 178 15.31 -6.99 -11.07
N SER A 179 16.15 -6.90 -12.10
CA SER A 179 17.03 -5.75 -12.35
C SER A 179 16.57 -5.06 -13.63
N VAL A 180 16.28 -3.76 -13.52
CA VAL A 180 15.80 -2.95 -14.63
C VAL A 180 16.83 -1.86 -14.91
N ASN A 181 17.35 -1.82 -16.15
CA ASN A 181 18.29 -0.80 -16.58
C ASN A 181 17.63 0.12 -17.60
N HIS A 182 17.65 1.42 -17.32
CA HIS A 182 17.26 2.47 -18.26
C HIS A 182 18.44 3.39 -18.52
N THR A 183 18.46 4.01 -19.69
CA THR A 183 19.35 5.14 -19.97
C THR A 183 18.53 6.40 -20.11
N ILE A 184 18.81 7.39 -19.28
CA ILE A 184 18.23 8.74 -19.37
C ILE A 184 19.32 9.72 -19.82
N THR A 185 18.93 10.93 -20.22
CA THR A 185 19.89 11.99 -20.58
C THR A 185 19.89 13.06 -19.50
N VAL A 186 21.03 13.25 -18.84
CA VAL A 186 21.28 14.37 -17.94
C VAL A 186 21.44 15.63 -18.79
N PRO A 187 20.59 16.67 -18.60
CA PRO A 187 20.67 17.89 -19.41
C PRO A 187 22.04 18.57 -19.31
N SER A 188 22.50 19.14 -20.43
CA SER A 188 23.84 19.73 -20.54
C SER A 188 24.07 20.99 -19.71
N ASP A 189 23.00 21.61 -19.21
CA ASP A 189 23.04 22.81 -18.38
C ASP A 189 23.14 22.49 -16.87
N ARG A 190 23.18 21.21 -16.49
CA ARG A 190 23.30 20.76 -15.09
C ARG A 190 24.75 20.72 -14.66
N ILE A 191 25.05 21.31 -13.50
CA ILE A 191 26.37 21.26 -12.88
C ILE A 191 26.27 21.33 -11.35
N GLY A 192 27.11 20.55 -10.67
CA GLY A 192 27.14 20.47 -9.21
C GLY A 192 26.03 19.58 -8.64
N TYR A 193 25.59 19.88 -7.41
CA TYR A 193 24.62 19.04 -6.71
C TYR A 193 23.20 19.17 -7.30
N HIS A 194 22.64 18.03 -7.68
CA HIS A 194 21.26 17.87 -8.14
C HIS A 194 20.59 16.67 -7.46
N VAL A 195 19.26 16.66 -7.51
CA VAL A 195 18.46 15.48 -7.15
C VAL A 195 17.76 14.98 -8.40
N ILE A 196 17.93 13.70 -8.71
CA ILE A 196 17.09 12.98 -9.66
C ILE A 196 15.95 12.34 -8.87
N TYR A 197 14.72 12.50 -9.35
CA TYR A 197 13.53 11.89 -8.77
C TYR A 197 13.00 10.83 -9.73
N ALA A 198 13.14 9.56 -9.34
CA ALA A 198 12.71 8.42 -10.14
C ALA A 198 11.40 7.88 -9.59
N VAL A 199 10.42 7.68 -10.48
CA VAL A 199 9.07 7.22 -10.15
C VAL A 199 8.75 5.98 -10.96
N TRP A 200 8.48 4.87 -10.28
CA TRP A 200 7.99 3.63 -10.90
C TRP A 200 6.47 3.55 -10.73
N ASN A 201 5.73 3.74 -11.82
CA ASN A 201 4.27 3.67 -11.84
C ASN A 201 3.80 2.23 -12.09
N VAL A 202 3.24 1.58 -11.07
CA VAL A 202 2.71 0.21 -11.16
C VAL A 202 1.43 0.21 -12.01
N TYR A 203 1.25 -0.74 -12.92
CA TYR A 203 0.13 -0.73 -13.87
C TYR A 203 -1.21 -1.08 -13.23
N ASP A 204 -1.24 -2.14 -12.41
CA ASP A 204 -2.45 -2.78 -11.88
C ASP A 204 -2.86 -2.28 -10.49
N THR A 205 -2.20 -1.25 -9.96
CA THR A 205 -2.58 -0.56 -8.71
C THR A 205 -2.72 0.95 -8.92
N THR A 206 -3.17 1.69 -7.92
CA THR A 206 -3.16 3.16 -7.93
C THR A 206 -1.82 3.76 -7.51
N ASN A 207 -0.81 2.93 -7.21
CA ASN A 207 0.38 3.34 -6.50
C ASN A 207 1.61 3.42 -7.41
N ALA A 208 2.63 4.10 -6.91
CA ALA A 208 3.96 4.23 -7.48
C ALA A 208 5.02 4.17 -6.39
N PHE A 209 6.26 3.89 -6.81
CA PHE A 209 7.44 3.88 -5.93
C PHE A 209 8.31 5.07 -6.26
N TYR A 210 8.72 5.78 -5.22
CA TYR A 210 9.40 7.06 -5.34
C TYR A 210 10.81 6.95 -4.79
N GLN A 211 11.80 7.39 -5.57
CA GLN A 211 13.21 7.33 -5.19
C GLN A 211 13.90 8.67 -5.52
N ALA A 212 14.31 9.39 -4.48
CA ALA A 212 15.22 10.52 -4.63
C ALA A 212 16.67 10.01 -4.71
N ILE A 213 17.45 10.55 -5.65
CA ILE A 213 18.83 10.16 -5.94
C ILE A 213 19.68 11.41 -5.93
N ASP A 214 20.62 11.48 -5.00
CA ASP A 214 21.52 12.62 -4.84
C ASP A 214 22.76 12.44 -5.72
N VAL A 215 23.00 13.38 -6.63
CA VAL A 215 24.09 13.32 -7.61
C VAL A 215 24.87 14.62 -7.65
N ASN A 216 26.15 14.53 -7.98
CA ASN A 216 27.00 15.68 -8.25
C ASN A 216 27.48 15.61 -9.69
N VAL A 217 26.95 16.49 -10.54
CA VAL A 217 27.29 16.57 -11.98
C VAL A 217 28.63 17.29 -12.14
N LYS A 218 29.59 16.65 -12.80
CA LYS A 218 30.93 17.17 -13.11
C LYS A 218 30.99 17.78 -14.50
#